data_AF-A0A969VX45-F1
#
_entry.id   AF-A0A969VX45-F1
#
_cell.length_a   1.000
_cell.length_b   1.000
_cell.length_c   1.000
_cell.angle_alpha   90.00
_cell.angle_beta   90.00
_cell.angle_gamma   90.00
#
_symmetry.space_group_name_H-M   'P 1'
#
loop_
_entity.id
_entity.type
_entity.pdbx_description
1 polymer ?
#
loop_
_entity_poly.entity_id
_entity_poly.type
_entity_poly.pdbx_seq_one_letter_code
_entity_poly.pdbx_strand_id
1 'polypeptide(L)'
;MSQLTGLDKAWAARLCAPPQDLALVGAVARLREDLASNLGRDQGLEPIANILLPQGPGVATWSTRTYSVAHLDEDLPPAAVRAVILDGGPATRYLSAIESPVVVSVLDRSIADESVQEMVLNYRSTRGRPLSLRRDLRWTPSIGVEALAFEVPL
;
A
#
# COMPACT_ATOMS: atom_id res chain seq x y z
N MET A 1 -2.24 -27.69 15.23
CA MET A 1 -3.18 -26.58 14.97
C MET A 1 -2.74 -25.40 15.82
N SER A 2 -2.13 -24.38 15.20
CA SER A 2 -1.66 -23.20 15.94
C SER A 2 -2.86 -22.28 16.17
N GLN A 3 -3.31 -22.15 17.42
CA GLN A 3 -4.29 -21.13 17.82
C GLN A 3 -3.63 -19.76 17.71
N LEU A 4 -4.17 -18.90 16.83
CA LEU A 4 -3.83 -17.48 16.76
C LEU A 4 -4.42 -16.78 18.00
N THR A 5 -3.77 -16.93 19.14
CA THR A 5 -4.20 -16.40 20.43
C THR A 5 -4.33 -14.87 20.38
N GLY A 6 -5.57 -14.37 20.56
CA GLY A 6 -5.90 -12.95 20.71
C GLY A 6 -6.56 -12.28 19.50
N LEU A 7 -6.38 -12.81 18.28
CA LEU A 7 -7.05 -12.27 17.09
C LEU A 7 -8.54 -12.63 17.04
N ASP A 8 -8.94 -13.77 17.63
CA ASP A 8 -10.33 -14.23 17.59
C ASP A 8 -11.28 -13.33 18.40
N LYS A 9 -10.83 -12.79 19.54
CA LYS A 9 -11.65 -11.94 20.43
C LYS A 9 -11.98 -10.59 19.82
N ALA A 10 -11.08 -10.07 18.98
CA ALA A 10 -11.25 -8.80 18.29
C ALA A 10 -11.80 -8.96 16.87
N TRP A 11 -12.00 -10.19 16.40
CA TRP A 11 -12.39 -10.48 15.02
C TRP A 11 -13.75 -9.86 14.67
N ALA A 12 -14.76 -10.07 15.50
CA ALA A 12 -16.09 -9.46 15.31
C ALA A 12 -16.02 -7.92 15.32
N ALA A 13 -15.25 -7.34 16.24
CA ALA A 13 -15.06 -5.89 16.31
C ALA A 13 -14.33 -5.34 15.07
N ARG A 14 -13.31 -6.04 14.56
CA ARG A 14 -12.60 -5.67 13.32
C ARG A 14 -13.48 -5.82 12.07
N LEU A 15 -14.38 -6.80 12.04
CA LEU A 15 -15.36 -6.94 10.97
C LEU A 15 -16.41 -5.82 10.99
N CYS A 16 -16.79 -5.34 12.17
CA CYS A 16 -17.76 -4.24 12.32
C CYS A 16 -17.11 -2.85 12.14
N ALA A 17 -15.82 -2.71 12.44
CA ALA A 17 -15.06 -1.46 12.36
C ALA A 17 -13.63 -1.76 11.85
N PRO A 18 -13.48 -1.99 10.54
CA PRO A 18 -12.18 -2.24 9.90
C PRO A 18 -11.18 -1.10 10.14
N PRO A 19 -9.92 -1.39 10.53
CA PRO A 19 -8.92 -0.34 10.66
C PRO A 19 -8.53 0.19 9.27
N GLN A 20 -8.76 1.48 8.96
CA GLN A 20 -8.29 2.14 7.74
C GLN A 20 -6.78 2.36 7.77
N ASP A 21 -6.05 1.26 7.71
CA ASP A 21 -4.63 1.19 8.01
C ASP A 21 -3.74 1.18 6.78
N LEU A 22 -4.30 1.09 5.56
CA LEU A 22 -3.56 1.11 4.30
C LEU A 22 -4.09 2.18 3.33
N ALA A 23 -3.19 2.94 2.72
CA ALA A 23 -3.48 3.79 1.57
C ALA A 23 -2.65 3.38 0.35
N LEU A 24 -3.29 3.34 -0.81
CA LEU A 24 -2.67 3.17 -2.12
C LEU A 24 -2.72 4.50 -2.86
N VAL A 25 -1.56 5.04 -3.21
CA VAL A 25 -1.44 6.33 -3.91
C VAL A 25 -0.86 6.07 -5.28
N GLY A 26 -1.56 6.48 -6.35
CA GLY A 26 -1.07 6.26 -7.70
C GLY A 26 -2.00 6.83 -8.77
N ALA A 27 -1.83 6.37 -10.01
CA ALA A 27 -2.76 6.69 -11.08
C ALA A 27 -4.04 5.86 -10.90
N VAL A 28 -5.09 6.47 -10.32
CA VAL A 28 -6.34 5.74 -9.93
C VAL A 28 -6.96 4.95 -11.07
N ALA A 29 -6.89 5.44 -12.32
CA ALA A 29 -7.38 4.68 -13.47
C ALA A 29 -6.66 3.34 -13.64
N ARG A 30 -5.32 3.32 -13.53
CA ARG A 30 -4.52 2.09 -13.60
C ARG A 30 -4.74 1.21 -12.39
N LEU A 31 -4.74 1.79 -11.19
CA LEU A 31 -5.01 1.03 -9.96
C LEU A 31 -6.36 0.31 -10.08
N ARG A 32 -7.41 0.98 -10.54
CA ARG A 32 -8.73 0.37 -10.73
C ARG A 32 -8.72 -0.76 -11.76
N GLU A 33 -7.96 -0.61 -12.84
CA GLU A 33 -7.77 -1.66 -13.84
C GLU A 33 -7.06 -2.89 -13.25
N ASP A 34 -5.97 -2.68 -12.51
CA ASP A 34 -5.25 -3.75 -11.82
C ASP A 34 -6.15 -4.47 -10.81
N LEU A 35 -6.94 -3.70 -10.05
CA LEU A 35 -7.89 -4.22 -9.07
C LEU A 35 -9.06 -4.98 -9.72
N ALA A 36 -9.41 -4.69 -10.98
CA ALA A 36 -10.43 -5.42 -11.71
C ALA A 36 -9.93 -6.80 -12.17
N SER A 37 -8.61 -7.05 -12.16
CA SER A 37 -8.03 -8.34 -12.50
C SER A 37 -8.46 -9.42 -11.51
N ASN A 38 -8.55 -10.67 -11.96
CA ASN A 38 -8.97 -11.79 -11.14
C ASN A 38 -7.78 -12.52 -10.50
N LEU A 39 -7.92 -12.91 -9.23
CA LEU A 39 -7.08 -13.87 -8.54
C LEU A 39 -7.82 -15.19 -8.35
N GLY A 40 -7.13 -16.30 -8.57
CA GLY A 40 -7.72 -17.61 -8.38
C GLY A 40 -6.93 -18.75 -9.01
N ARG A 41 -7.41 -19.98 -8.77
CA ARG A 41 -6.96 -21.20 -9.44
C ARG A 41 -8.17 -22.05 -9.80
N ASP A 42 -8.03 -22.78 -10.91
CA ASP A 42 -9.00 -23.74 -11.44
C ASP A 42 -10.41 -23.17 -11.63
N GLN A 43 -11.29 -23.35 -10.65
CA GLN A 43 -12.75 -23.11 -10.78
C GLN A 43 -13.25 -21.86 -10.04
N GLY A 44 -12.36 -21.11 -9.38
CA GLY A 44 -12.74 -19.89 -8.66
C GLY A 44 -11.82 -18.74 -9.03
N LEU A 45 -12.38 -17.74 -9.74
CA LEU A 45 -11.73 -16.47 -10.04
C LEU A 45 -12.47 -15.37 -9.29
N GLU A 46 -11.76 -14.62 -8.44
CA GLU A 46 -12.31 -13.52 -7.66
C GLU A 46 -11.57 -12.23 -8.05
N PRO A 47 -12.27 -11.15 -8.46
CA PRO A 47 -11.62 -9.86 -8.67
C PRO A 47 -10.80 -9.42 -7.45
N ILE A 48 -9.60 -8.92 -7.69
CA ILE A 48 -8.71 -8.39 -6.66
C ILE A 48 -9.43 -7.33 -5.82
N ALA A 49 -10.27 -6.50 -6.45
CA ALA A 49 -11.07 -5.49 -5.79
C ALA A 49 -11.97 -6.07 -4.69
N ASN A 50 -12.60 -7.23 -4.91
CA ASN A 50 -13.48 -7.84 -3.91
C ASN A 50 -12.72 -8.36 -2.69
N ILE A 51 -11.42 -8.58 -2.87
CA ILE A 51 -10.50 -8.97 -1.81
C ILE A 51 -9.95 -7.70 -1.15
N LEU A 52 -9.22 -6.85 -1.88
CA LEU A 52 -8.45 -5.72 -1.35
C LEU A 52 -9.24 -4.45 -1.04
N LEU A 53 -10.35 -4.23 -1.75
CA LEU A 53 -11.13 -3.00 -1.75
C LEU A 53 -12.63 -3.33 -1.90
N PRO A 54 -13.21 -4.14 -1.01
CA PRO A 54 -14.60 -4.47 -1.16
C PRO A 54 -15.42 -3.18 -1.01
N GLN A 55 -16.07 -2.75 -2.09
CA GLN A 55 -16.96 -1.58 -2.10
C GLN A 55 -18.40 -2.07 -2.23
N GLY A 56 -19.27 -1.67 -1.30
CA GLY A 56 -20.69 -1.95 -1.38
C GLY A 56 -21.36 -2.18 -0.01
N PRO A 57 -22.70 -2.16 0.05
CA PRO A 57 -23.42 -2.50 1.28
C PRO A 57 -23.15 -3.94 1.73
N GLY A 58 -22.81 -4.15 3.01
CA GLY A 58 -22.67 -5.48 3.60
C GLY A 58 -21.33 -6.19 3.36
N VAL A 59 -20.34 -5.50 2.79
CA VAL A 59 -19.03 -6.09 2.56
C VAL A 59 -18.15 -6.08 3.80
N ALA A 60 -17.35 -7.15 3.99
CA ALA A 60 -16.35 -7.29 5.05
C ALA A 60 -15.13 -6.41 4.72
N THR A 61 -15.36 -5.12 4.80
CA THR A 61 -14.42 -4.01 4.79
C THR A 61 -12.93 -4.35 4.90
N TRP A 62 -12.25 -4.34 3.75
CA TRP A 62 -10.83 -3.98 3.71
C TRP A 62 -10.77 -2.52 3.30
N SER A 63 -10.30 -1.76 4.26
CA SER A 63 -10.37 -0.32 4.43
C SER A 63 -9.20 0.40 3.74
N THR A 64 -8.57 -0.31 2.80
CA THR A 64 -7.59 0.27 1.89
C THR A 64 -8.26 1.41 1.13
N ARG A 65 -7.63 2.58 1.08
CA ARG A 65 -8.15 3.72 0.31
C ARG A 65 -7.25 4.01 -0.87
N THR A 66 -7.83 4.28 -2.03
CA THR A 66 -7.08 4.71 -3.21
C THR A 66 -7.09 6.23 -3.32
N TYR A 67 -5.91 6.82 -3.49
CA TYR A 67 -5.72 8.26 -3.67
C TYR A 67 -5.11 8.52 -5.04
N SER A 68 -5.66 9.52 -5.71
CA SER A 68 -5.15 9.95 -7.02
C SER A 68 -3.96 10.87 -6.82
N VAL A 69 -2.84 10.53 -7.46
CA VAL A 69 -1.70 11.44 -7.54
C VAL A 69 -2.06 12.81 -8.14
N ALA A 70 -3.10 12.87 -8.99
CA ALA A 70 -3.55 14.12 -9.60
C ALA A 70 -4.24 15.09 -8.63
N HIS A 71 -4.69 14.61 -7.47
CA HIS A 71 -5.42 15.39 -6.46
C HIS A 71 -4.75 15.29 -5.07
N LEU A 72 -3.54 14.76 -5.01
CA LEU A 72 -2.91 14.39 -3.75
C LEU A 72 -2.50 15.62 -2.91
N ASP A 73 -2.30 16.79 -3.54
CA ASP A 73 -2.11 18.06 -2.83
C ASP A 73 -3.36 18.49 -2.02
N GLU A 74 -4.55 18.04 -2.43
CA GLU A 74 -5.83 18.40 -1.81
C GLU A 74 -6.38 17.29 -0.89
N ASP A 75 -6.06 16.03 -1.20
CA ASP A 75 -6.60 14.83 -0.55
C ASP A 75 -5.47 13.86 -0.17
N LEU A 76 -4.72 14.21 0.88
CA LEU A 76 -3.66 13.37 1.42
C LEU A 76 -4.23 12.21 2.28
N PRO A 77 -3.57 11.03 2.29
CA PRO A 77 -3.86 10.00 3.26
C PRO A 77 -3.78 10.55 4.70
N PRO A 78 -4.79 10.29 5.54
CA PRO A 78 -4.80 10.83 6.91
C PRO A 78 -3.73 10.15 7.77
N ALA A 79 -3.21 10.85 8.78
CA ALA A 79 -2.19 10.36 9.70
C ALA A 79 -2.57 9.08 10.49
N ALA A 80 -3.85 8.73 10.52
CA ALA A 80 -4.34 7.49 11.12
C ALA A 80 -3.98 6.23 10.31
N VAL A 81 -3.61 6.37 9.03
CA VAL A 81 -3.16 5.28 8.17
C VAL A 81 -1.82 4.74 8.70
N ARG A 82 -1.68 3.41 8.75
CA ARG A 82 -0.49 2.73 9.30
C ARG A 82 0.57 2.49 8.23
N ALA A 83 0.16 2.37 6.98
CA ALA A 83 1.02 2.13 5.85
C ALA A 83 0.52 2.86 4.59
N VAL A 84 1.44 3.45 3.83
CA VAL A 84 1.15 4.08 2.54
C VAL A 84 2.01 3.42 1.47
N ILE A 85 1.38 2.97 0.39
CA ILE A 85 2.06 2.48 -0.81
C ILE A 85 2.00 3.58 -1.86
N LEU A 86 3.16 4.09 -2.26
CA LEU A 86 3.35 5.06 -3.34
C LEU A 86 3.68 4.29 -4.62
N ASP A 87 2.73 4.24 -5.55
CA ASP A 87 2.85 3.54 -6.82
C ASP A 87 3.33 4.48 -7.93
N GLY A 88 4.59 4.28 -8.32
CA GLY A 88 5.26 5.00 -9.38
C GLY A 88 5.86 6.33 -8.95
N GLY A 89 6.75 6.85 -9.80
CA GLY A 89 7.50 8.07 -9.49
C GLY A 89 6.67 9.31 -9.18
N PRO A 90 5.54 9.58 -9.88
CA PRO A 90 4.65 10.68 -9.53
C PRO A 90 4.12 10.62 -8.08
N ALA A 91 3.71 9.44 -7.60
CA ALA A 91 3.23 9.28 -6.22
C ALA A 91 4.39 9.46 -5.22
N THR A 92 5.57 8.93 -5.56
CA THR A 92 6.77 9.03 -4.72
C THR A 92 7.22 10.46 -4.44
N ARG A 93 6.96 11.42 -5.35
CA ARG A 93 7.32 12.83 -5.16
C ARG A 93 6.63 13.49 -3.95
N TYR A 94 5.54 12.90 -3.47
CA TYR A 94 4.80 13.38 -2.29
C TYR A 94 5.30 12.80 -0.97
N LEU A 95 6.38 12.00 -0.98
CA LEU A 95 6.88 11.30 0.20
C LEU A 95 7.03 12.19 1.44
N SER A 96 7.45 13.45 1.28
CA SER A 96 7.61 14.38 2.41
C SER A 96 6.30 14.88 3.02
N ALA A 97 5.17 14.76 2.31
CA ALA A 97 3.84 15.16 2.77
C ALA A 97 3.06 13.99 3.40
N ILE A 98 3.59 12.75 3.31
CA ILE A 98 2.92 11.56 3.84
C ILE A 98 3.24 11.37 5.32
N GLU A 99 2.20 11.42 6.15
CA GLU A 99 2.27 11.14 7.58
C GLU A 99 1.81 9.69 7.84
N SER A 100 2.71 8.72 7.68
CA SER A 100 2.42 7.31 7.95
C SER A 100 3.62 6.61 8.58
N PRO A 101 3.43 5.73 9.58
CA PRO A 101 4.52 5.00 10.23
C PRO A 101 5.29 4.11 9.27
N VAL A 102 4.64 3.58 8.23
CA VAL A 102 5.27 2.76 7.20
C VAL A 102 5.01 3.37 5.84
N VAL A 103 6.05 3.45 5.01
CA VAL A 103 5.94 3.85 3.61
C VAL A 103 6.63 2.82 2.73
N VAL A 104 5.97 2.47 1.63
CA VAL A 104 6.52 1.61 0.57
C VAL A 104 6.45 2.38 -0.75
N SER A 105 7.60 2.70 -1.34
CA SER A 105 7.66 3.28 -2.69
C SER A 105 7.92 2.18 -3.70
N VAL A 106 7.07 2.07 -4.73
CA VAL A 106 7.19 1.12 -5.84
C VAL A 106 7.55 1.90 -7.09
N LEU A 107 8.70 1.59 -7.68
CA LEU A 107 9.27 2.28 -8.83
C LEU A 107 9.46 1.29 -9.97
N ASP A 108 9.10 1.72 -11.18
CA ASP A 108 9.36 0.98 -12.39
C ASP A 108 10.76 1.34 -12.91
N ARG A 109 11.69 0.38 -12.91
CA ARG A 109 13.07 0.59 -13.39
C ARG A 109 13.16 0.72 -14.90
N SER A 110 12.07 0.47 -15.64
CA SER A 110 12.04 0.74 -17.08
C SER A 110 11.97 2.24 -17.40
N ILE A 111 11.59 3.06 -16.41
CA ILE A 111 11.54 4.51 -16.51
C ILE A 111 12.85 5.09 -15.98
N ALA A 112 13.60 5.79 -16.84
CA ALA A 112 14.95 6.31 -16.55
C ALA A 112 14.98 7.56 -15.63
N ASP A 113 14.06 7.69 -14.66
CA ASP A 113 14.05 8.80 -13.71
C ASP A 113 14.75 8.42 -12.40
N GLU A 114 16.09 8.37 -12.45
CA GLU A 114 16.96 8.05 -11.31
C GLU A 114 16.79 9.05 -10.14
N SER A 115 16.34 10.28 -10.44
CA SER A 115 16.18 11.33 -9.42
C SER A 115 15.15 10.97 -8.34
N VAL A 116 14.10 10.24 -8.72
CA VAL A 116 13.08 9.79 -7.79
C VAL A 116 13.63 8.70 -6.86
N GLN A 117 14.42 7.77 -7.41
CA GLN A 117 15.03 6.70 -6.63
C GLN A 117 16.02 7.27 -5.60
N GLU A 118 16.87 8.22 -6.01
CA GLU A 118 17.79 8.92 -5.10
C GLU A 118 17.05 9.69 -4.00
N MET A 119 15.93 10.35 -4.35
CA MET A 119 15.08 11.05 -3.37
C MET A 119 14.58 10.08 -2.29
N VAL A 120 14.08 8.89 -2.67
CA VAL A 120 13.60 7.90 -1.70
C VAL A 120 14.74 7.36 -0.85
N LEU A 121 15.88 7.04 -1.46
CA LEU A 121 17.05 6.53 -0.74
C LEU A 121 17.57 7.55 0.28
N ASN A 122 17.61 8.84 -0.09
CA ASN A 122 18.01 9.91 0.79
C ASN A 122 17.00 10.12 1.93
N TYR A 123 15.70 10.18 1.62
CA TYR A 123 14.65 10.32 2.62
C TYR A 123 14.69 9.16 3.63
N ARG A 124 14.76 7.92 3.14
CA ARG A 124 14.88 6.72 3.97
C ARG A 124 16.12 6.79 4.87
N SER A 125 17.26 7.22 4.35
CA SER A 125 18.51 7.24 5.11
C SER A 125 18.56 8.35 6.16
N THR A 126 17.88 9.46 5.91
CA THR A 126 17.90 10.64 6.79
C THR A 126 16.76 10.66 7.81
N ARG A 127 15.61 10.08 7.48
CA ARG A 127 14.40 10.15 8.30
C ARG A 127 13.80 8.81 8.68
N GLY A 128 14.25 7.70 8.10
CA GLY A 128 13.57 6.42 8.27
C GLY A 128 14.47 5.28 8.72
N ARG A 129 13.83 4.17 9.08
CA ARG A 129 14.48 2.88 9.28
C ARG A 129 14.11 1.95 8.13
N PRO A 130 15.07 1.46 7.33
CA PRO A 130 14.78 0.53 6.24
C PRO A 130 14.06 -0.74 6.72
N LEU A 131 13.03 -1.14 5.98
CA LEU A 131 12.36 -2.44 6.13
C LEU A 131 12.79 -3.38 5.01
N SER A 132 13.03 -4.64 5.36
CA SER A 132 13.32 -5.69 4.40
C SER A 132 12.02 -6.18 3.77
N LEU A 133 11.86 -5.95 2.46
CA LEU A 133 10.72 -6.51 1.72
C LEU A 133 10.59 -8.02 1.90
N ARG A 134 11.72 -8.74 1.83
CA ARG A 134 11.73 -10.20 1.88
C ARG A 134 11.52 -10.76 3.29
N ARG A 135 12.14 -10.16 4.31
CA ARG A 135 12.08 -10.69 5.69
C ARG A 135 10.88 -10.17 6.46
N ASP A 136 10.60 -8.87 6.34
CA ASP A 136 9.58 -8.18 7.14
C ASP A 136 8.22 -8.20 6.42
N LEU A 137 8.20 -7.91 5.12
CA LEU A 137 6.95 -7.89 4.32
C LEU A 137 6.67 -9.19 3.56
N ARG A 138 7.60 -10.16 3.58
CA ARG A 138 7.53 -11.44 2.84
C ARG A 138 7.23 -11.28 1.34
N TRP A 139 7.61 -10.16 0.76
CA TRP A 139 7.41 -9.83 -0.63
C TRP A 139 8.74 -9.79 -1.39
N THR A 140 8.75 -10.35 -2.59
CA THR A 140 9.86 -10.22 -3.54
C THR A 140 9.31 -9.53 -4.79
N PRO A 141 9.72 -8.29 -5.10
CA PRO A 141 9.29 -7.60 -6.30
C PRO A 141 9.62 -8.41 -7.57
N SER A 142 8.78 -8.27 -8.59
CA SER A 142 9.01 -8.85 -9.91
C SER A 142 10.21 -8.18 -10.60
N ILE A 143 10.76 -8.85 -11.61
CA ILE A 143 11.84 -8.28 -12.44
C ILE A 143 11.35 -6.98 -13.06
N GLY A 144 12.16 -5.93 -12.95
CA GLY A 144 11.83 -4.59 -13.48
C GLY A 144 11.18 -3.67 -12.47
N VAL A 145 10.63 -4.21 -11.38
CA VAL A 145 10.07 -3.43 -10.28
C VAL A 145 11.11 -3.28 -9.17
N GLU A 146 11.33 -2.04 -8.74
CA GLU A 146 12.04 -1.75 -7.51
C GLU A 146 11.03 -1.34 -6.44
N ALA A 147 11.21 -1.84 -5.22
CA ALA A 147 10.44 -1.35 -4.09
C ALA A 147 11.35 -1.04 -2.91
N LEU A 148 11.02 0.05 -2.22
CA LEU A 148 11.76 0.56 -1.08
C LEU A 148 10.76 0.77 0.07
N ALA A 149 10.88 -0.04 1.12
CA ALA A 149 10.05 0.07 2.31
C ALA A 149 10.86 0.59 3.50
N PHE A 150 10.24 1.41 4.34
CA PHE A 150 10.84 1.94 5.55
C PHE A 150 9.80 2.43 6.55
N GLU A 151 10.21 2.42 7.82
CA GLU A 151 9.49 3.06 8.90
C GLU A 151 9.88 4.53 8.98
N VAL A 152 8.90 5.40 9.27
CA VAL A 152 9.10 6.82 9.56
C VAL A 152 8.73 7.04 11.04
N PRO A 153 9.63 7.62 11.86
CA PRO A 153 9.27 8.07 13.19
C PRO A 153 8.33 9.27 13.05
N LEU A 154 7.08 9.09 13.48
CA LEU A 154 6.05 10.14 13.56
C LEU A 154 6.08 10.81 14.94
#